data_AF-A0A853M956-F1
#
_entry.id   AF-A0A853M956-F1
#
_cell.length_a   1.000
_cell.length_b   1.000
_cell.length_c   1.000
_cell.angle_alpha   90.00
_cell.angle_beta   90.00
_cell.angle_gamma   90.00
#
_symmetry.space_group_name_H-M   'P 1'
#
loop_
_entity.id
_entity.type
_entity.pdbx_description
1 polymer ?
#
loop_
_entity_poly.entity_id
_entity_poly.type
_entity_poly.pdbx_seq_one_letter_code
_entity_poly.pdbx_strand_id
1 'polypeptide(L)'
;MDFRGKDGQPFPAWTDAESLFEAWKKCTAGRPCDCTGLTYDKLRGGSGIQWPCNTEHPDSTERLYVDAKFWATPGYCEAYGKDLITGAPLRPDEYRSMNPFAVTPRRCARCAGPTRCSKSFPRKF
;
A
#
# COMPACT_ATOMS: atom_id res chain seq x y z
N MET A 1 31.27 -2.82 6.47
CA MET A 1 30.12 -3.71 6.73
C MET A 1 29.97 -4.63 5.50
N ASP A 2 29.85 -5.95 5.69
CA ASP A 2 29.73 -6.96 4.61
C ASP A 2 28.27 -7.42 4.47
N PHE A 3 27.40 -6.55 3.93
CA PHE A 3 26.00 -6.90 3.70
C PHE A 3 25.92 -7.82 2.48
N ARG A 4 25.17 -8.94 2.61
CA ARG A 4 24.99 -9.91 1.54
C ARG A 4 23.53 -10.20 1.27
N GLY A 5 23.21 -10.43 0.00
CA GLY A 5 21.90 -10.90 -0.44
C GLY A 5 21.64 -12.35 -0.01
N LYS A 6 20.39 -12.80 -0.20
CA LYS A 6 20.01 -14.22 0.05
C LYS A 6 20.77 -15.21 -0.85
N ASP A 7 21.32 -14.72 -1.96
CA ASP A 7 22.18 -15.41 -2.91
C ASP A 7 23.67 -15.35 -2.54
N GLY A 8 24.02 -14.73 -1.41
CA GLY A 8 25.39 -14.59 -0.92
C GLY A 8 26.22 -13.50 -1.62
N GLN A 9 25.64 -12.77 -2.57
CA GLN A 9 26.33 -11.70 -3.31
C GLN A 9 26.42 -10.41 -2.47
N PRO A 10 27.45 -9.56 -2.71
CA PRO A 10 27.57 -8.27 -2.04
C PRO A 10 26.32 -7.40 -2.24
N PHE A 11 25.84 -6.80 -1.16
CA PHE A 11 24.69 -5.89 -1.14
C PHE A 11 25.15 -4.46 -0.82
N PRO A 12 24.72 -3.46 -1.59
CA PRO A 12 23.81 -3.57 -2.73
C PRO A 12 24.48 -4.03 -4.03
N ALA A 13 23.73 -4.73 -4.89
CA ALA A 13 24.21 -5.32 -6.14
C ALA A 13 24.28 -4.33 -7.33
N TRP A 14 24.43 -3.03 -7.07
CA TRP A 14 24.41 -1.98 -8.09
C TRP A 14 25.58 -1.02 -7.94
N THR A 15 26.06 -0.52 -9.08
CA THR A 15 27.22 0.38 -9.20
C THR A 15 26.86 1.75 -9.73
N ASP A 16 25.66 1.90 -10.29
CA ASP A 16 25.18 3.09 -10.98
C ASP A 16 23.64 3.19 -10.83
N ALA A 17 23.07 4.29 -11.30
CA ALA A 17 21.64 4.55 -11.15
C ALA A 17 20.77 3.57 -11.95
N GLU A 18 21.24 3.12 -13.12
CA GLU A 18 20.49 2.23 -14.00
C GLU A 18 20.48 0.80 -13.45
N SER A 19 21.62 0.30 -12.96
CA SER A 19 21.68 -1.00 -12.28
C SER A 19 20.88 -1.02 -10.97
N LEU A 20 20.84 0.10 -10.22
CA LEU A 20 19.95 0.26 -9.07
C LEU A 20 18.47 0.19 -9.48
N PHE A 21 18.09 0.91 -10.55
CA PHE A 21 16.72 0.93 -11.04
C PHE A 21 16.26 -0.46 -11.51
N GLU A 22 17.11 -1.18 -12.25
CA GLU A 22 16.84 -2.54 -12.71
C GLU A 22 16.77 -3.55 -11.56
N ALA A 23 17.55 -3.37 -10.49
CA ALA A 23 17.41 -4.17 -9.28
C ALA A 23 16.11 -3.85 -8.52
N TRP A 24 15.78 -2.58 -8.38
CA TRP A 24 14.59 -2.12 -7.66
C TRP A 24 13.29 -2.59 -8.32
N LYS A 25 13.15 -2.45 -9.65
CA LYS A 25 11.91 -2.84 -10.34
C LYS A 25 11.63 -4.34 -10.22
N LYS A 26 12.66 -5.18 -10.13
CA LYS A 26 12.48 -6.63 -9.86
C LYS A 26 11.79 -6.89 -8.52
N CYS A 27 12.04 -6.06 -7.51
CA CYS A 27 11.36 -6.15 -6.21
C CYS A 27 9.89 -5.74 -6.25
N THR A 28 9.46 -5.06 -7.32
CA THR A 28 8.07 -4.62 -7.52
C THR A 28 7.21 -5.64 -8.26
N ALA A 29 7.82 -6.70 -8.82
CA ALA A 29 7.13 -7.72 -9.59
C ALA A 29 5.95 -8.34 -8.82
N GLY A 30 4.77 -8.34 -9.45
CA GLY A 30 3.54 -8.90 -8.87
C GLY A 30 2.95 -8.10 -7.70
N ARG A 31 3.47 -6.90 -7.41
CA ARG A 31 2.90 -5.98 -6.41
C ARG A 31 1.93 -5.01 -7.08
N PRO A 32 1.03 -4.35 -6.32
CA PRO A 32 0.12 -3.34 -6.88
C PRO A 32 0.82 -2.21 -7.64
N CYS A 33 2.07 -1.92 -7.29
CA CYS A 33 2.93 -0.92 -7.93
C CYS A 33 3.98 -1.54 -8.86
N ASP A 34 3.68 -2.65 -9.52
CA ASP A 34 4.61 -3.34 -10.43
C ASP A 34 5.16 -2.39 -11.51
N CYS A 35 6.47 -2.23 -11.53
CA CYS A 35 7.22 -1.35 -12.44
C CYS A 35 8.14 -2.14 -13.39
N THR A 36 7.97 -3.46 -13.50
CA THR A 36 8.87 -4.33 -14.27
C THR A 36 8.91 -4.00 -15.76
N GLY A 37 7.86 -3.37 -16.30
CA GLY A 37 7.77 -2.93 -17.70
C GLY A 37 8.37 -1.54 -17.99
N LEU A 38 8.85 -0.83 -16.96
CA LEU A 38 9.50 0.48 -17.13
C LEU A 38 10.93 0.33 -17.65
N THR A 39 11.31 1.24 -18.56
CA THR A 39 12.68 1.38 -19.05
C THR A 39 13.06 2.85 -19.06
N TYR A 40 14.36 3.14 -19.02
CA TYR A 40 14.85 4.50 -19.15
C TYR A 40 14.39 5.18 -20.44
N ASP A 41 14.30 4.44 -21.54
CA ASP A 41 13.81 4.97 -22.82
C ASP A 41 12.36 5.44 -22.74
N LYS A 42 11.49 4.66 -22.07
CA LYS A 42 10.11 5.07 -21.82
C LYS A 42 10.05 6.34 -20.95
N LEU A 43 10.87 6.42 -19.90
CA LEU A 43 10.92 7.58 -19.02
C LEU A 43 11.44 8.86 -19.72
N ARG A 44 12.35 8.73 -20.69
CA ARG A 44 12.86 9.84 -21.49
C ARG A 44 11.86 10.34 -22.53
N GLY A 45 10.85 9.54 -22.88
CA GLY A 45 9.82 9.87 -23.89
C GLY A 45 8.87 11.01 -23.53
N GLY A 46 9.02 11.67 -22.37
CA GLY A 46 8.34 12.92 -22.03
C GLY A 46 6.94 12.79 -21.43
N SER A 47 6.44 11.56 -21.23
CA SER A 47 5.17 11.32 -20.53
C SER A 47 5.41 10.69 -19.16
N GLY A 48 4.68 11.16 -18.15
CA GLY A 48 4.68 10.55 -16.82
C GLY A 48 3.97 9.19 -16.89
N ILE A 49 4.70 8.10 -16.67
CA ILE A 49 4.15 6.75 -16.75
C ILE A 49 3.55 6.38 -15.40
N GLN A 50 2.24 6.12 -15.38
CA GLN A 50 1.54 5.67 -14.18
C GLN A 50 1.78 4.18 -13.93
N TRP A 51 1.97 3.81 -12.68
CA TRP A 51 2.14 2.41 -12.28
C TRP A 51 0.79 1.81 -11.90
N PRO A 52 0.57 0.50 -12.09
CA PRO A 52 1.52 -0.50 -12.60
C PRO A 52 1.79 -0.39 -14.10
N CYS A 53 3.04 -0.67 -14.47
CA CYS A 53 3.52 -0.80 -15.84
C CYS A 53 4.34 -2.11 -15.95
N ASN A 54 3.77 -3.11 -16.60
CA ASN A 54 4.31 -4.47 -16.71
C ASN A 54 3.89 -5.12 -18.04
N THR A 55 4.04 -6.44 -18.19
CA THR A 55 3.68 -7.17 -19.42
C THR A 55 2.18 -7.11 -19.74
N GLU A 56 1.32 -7.03 -18.74
CA GLU A 56 -0.13 -6.94 -18.90
C GLU A 56 -0.58 -5.49 -19.16
N HIS A 57 0.15 -4.52 -18.61
CA HIS A 57 -0.08 -3.08 -18.74
C HIS A 57 1.17 -2.37 -19.29
N PRO A 58 1.49 -2.54 -20.60
CA PRO A 58 2.77 -2.09 -21.15
C PRO A 58 2.94 -0.56 -21.19
N ASP A 59 1.84 0.17 -21.30
CA ASP A 59 1.86 1.63 -21.47
C ASP A 59 1.57 2.40 -20.18
N SER A 60 1.05 1.73 -19.14
CA SER A 60 0.64 2.20 -17.80
C SER A 60 -0.75 1.69 -17.46
N THR A 61 -1.16 1.94 -16.21
CA THR A 61 -2.53 1.77 -15.75
C THR A 61 -3.05 3.09 -15.23
N GLU A 62 -4.03 3.69 -15.92
CA GLU A 62 -4.57 5.00 -15.53
C GLU A 62 -5.41 4.94 -14.25
N ARG A 63 -6.18 3.85 -14.07
CA ARG A 63 -7.10 3.69 -12.95
C ARG A 63 -7.07 2.28 -12.39
N LEU A 64 -6.82 2.18 -11.09
CA LEU A 64 -6.86 0.92 -10.35
C LEU A 64 -8.30 0.50 -10.01
N TYR A 65 -8.50 -0.81 -9.87
CA TYR A 65 -9.70 -1.44 -9.29
C TYR A 65 -11.00 -1.20 -10.07
N VAL A 66 -10.91 -1.01 -11.39
CA VAL A 66 -12.08 -0.88 -12.27
C VAL A 66 -12.99 -2.11 -12.26
N ASP A 67 -12.45 -3.27 -11.88
CA ASP A 67 -13.16 -4.55 -11.73
C ASP A 67 -13.57 -4.86 -10.28
N ALA A 68 -13.45 -3.88 -9.38
CA ALA A 68 -13.77 -3.98 -7.95
C ALA A 68 -12.99 -5.07 -7.19
N LYS A 69 -11.83 -5.51 -7.69
CA LYS A 69 -10.92 -6.41 -6.95
C LYS A 69 -9.88 -5.60 -6.19
N PHE A 70 -9.76 -5.83 -4.88
CA PHE A 70 -8.84 -5.08 -4.02
C PHE A 70 -7.81 -6.00 -3.37
N TRP A 71 -6.65 -5.44 -3.03
CA TRP A 71 -5.59 -6.12 -2.26
C TRP A 71 -5.89 -6.14 -0.75
N ALA A 72 -7.13 -6.47 -0.39
CA ALA A 72 -7.65 -6.40 0.98
C ALA A 72 -7.90 -7.78 1.59
N THR A 73 -7.33 -8.85 1.04
CA THR A 73 -7.41 -10.18 1.65
C THR A 73 -6.70 -10.16 3.01
N PRO A 74 -7.25 -10.78 4.07
CA PRO A 74 -6.65 -10.77 5.41
C PRO A 74 -5.21 -11.30 5.48
N GLY A 75 -4.78 -12.15 4.54
CA GLY A 75 -3.41 -12.68 4.47
C GLY A 75 -2.42 -11.78 3.73
N TYR A 76 -2.90 -10.72 3.07
CA TYR A 76 -2.07 -9.81 2.27
C TYR A 76 -2.08 -8.37 2.82
N CYS A 77 -3.22 -7.89 3.32
CA CYS A 77 -3.31 -6.52 3.80
C CYS A 77 -2.47 -6.32 5.07
N GLU A 78 -1.74 -5.20 5.12
CA GLU A 78 -0.91 -4.85 6.28
C GLU A 78 -1.71 -4.14 7.39
N ALA A 79 -2.91 -3.65 7.08
CA ALA A 79 -3.77 -2.93 8.01
C ALA A 79 -5.21 -3.41 7.94
N TYR A 80 -5.79 -3.68 9.11
CA TYR A 80 -7.16 -4.21 9.26
C TYR A 80 -8.20 -3.11 9.55
N GLY A 81 -7.78 -1.86 9.73
CA GLY A 81 -8.65 -0.75 10.09
C GLY A 81 -8.92 -0.65 11.59
N LYS A 82 -9.94 0.11 11.95
CA LYS A 82 -10.33 0.39 13.34
C LYS A 82 -11.84 0.53 13.50
N ASP A 83 -12.34 0.33 14.70
CA ASP A 83 -13.71 0.69 15.04
C ASP A 83 -13.90 2.21 14.91
N LEU A 84 -14.96 2.62 14.21
CA LEU A 84 -15.19 4.03 13.89
C LEU A 84 -15.75 4.84 15.06
N ILE A 85 -16.26 4.19 16.11
CA ILE A 85 -16.78 4.84 17.32
C ILE A 85 -15.70 4.91 18.39
N THR A 86 -15.06 3.78 18.69
CA THR A 86 -14.08 3.71 19.79
C THR A 86 -12.66 4.03 19.36
N GLY A 87 -12.37 3.96 18.06
CA GLY A 87 -11.04 4.11 17.50
C GLY A 87 -10.12 2.90 17.74
N ALA A 88 -10.59 1.84 18.40
CA ALA A 88 -9.80 0.65 18.68
C ALA A 88 -9.39 -0.07 17.38
N PRO A 89 -8.12 -0.48 17.21
CA PRO A 89 -7.67 -1.20 16.02
C PRO A 89 -8.37 -2.56 15.91
N LEU A 90 -8.71 -2.95 14.69
CA LEU A 90 -9.28 -4.28 14.42
C LEU A 90 -8.18 -5.34 14.43
N ARG A 91 -8.49 -6.49 15.05
CA ARG A 91 -7.60 -7.65 15.05
C ARG A 91 -7.74 -8.43 13.72
N PRO A 92 -6.71 -9.18 13.31
CA PRO A 92 -6.74 -9.99 12.09
C PRO A 92 -7.96 -10.93 11.99
N ASP A 93 -8.32 -11.59 13.10
CA ASP A 93 -9.43 -12.55 13.12
C ASP A 93 -10.81 -11.88 13.02
N GLU A 94 -10.95 -10.69 13.62
CA GLU A 94 -12.16 -9.87 13.49
C GLU A 94 -12.31 -9.39 12.05
N TYR A 95 -11.21 -8.93 11.44
CA TYR A 95 -11.20 -8.51 10.05
C TYR A 95 -11.53 -9.65 9.10
N ARG A 96 -10.94 -10.84 9.28
CA ARG A 96 -11.23 -12.03 8.47
C ARG A 96 -12.72 -12.41 8.53
N SER A 97 -13.32 -12.32 9.71
CA SER A 97 -14.74 -12.61 9.90
C SER A 97 -15.65 -11.60 9.19
N MET A 98 -15.24 -10.32 9.12
CA MET A 98 -16.00 -9.24 8.49
C MET A 98 -15.74 -9.07 6.99
N ASN A 99 -14.58 -9.54 6.51
CA ASN A 99 -14.14 -9.35 5.12
C ASN A 99 -13.77 -10.67 4.41
N PRO A 100 -14.73 -11.61 4.25
CA PRO A 100 -14.47 -12.87 3.55
C PRO A 100 -14.20 -12.68 2.04
N PHE A 101 -14.67 -11.58 1.45
CA PHE A 101 -14.54 -11.31 0.01
C PHE A 101 -13.42 -10.34 -0.37
N ALA A 102 -12.56 -9.98 0.59
CA ALA A 102 -11.43 -9.06 0.35
C ALA A 102 -11.84 -7.72 -0.28
N VAL A 103 -12.98 -7.17 0.14
CA VAL A 103 -13.45 -5.82 -0.21
C VAL A 103 -13.22 -4.87 0.97
N THR A 104 -13.14 -3.56 0.75
CA THR A 104 -13.01 -2.64 1.89
C THR A 104 -14.29 -2.71 2.76
N PRO A 105 -14.22 -3.15 4.04
CA PRO A 105 -15.41 -3.26 4.86
C PRO A 105 -15.97 -1.87 5.15
N ARG A 106 -17.16 -1.60 4.61
CA ARG A 106 -17.85 -0.32 4.80
C ARG A 106 -18.76 -0.43 6.03
N ARG A 107 -18.27 0.05 7.17
CA ARG A 107 -19.07 0.19 8.39
C ARG A 107 -19.48 1.66 8.54
N CYS A 108 -20.75 1.93 8.74
CA CYS A 108 -21.20 3.26 9.14
C CYS A 108 -21.17 3.36 10.66
N ALA A 109 -20.55 4.41 11.18
CA ALA A 109 -20.70 4.80 12.58
C ALA A 109 -21.98 5.62 12.74
N ARG A 110 -22.75 5.35 13.79
CA ARG A 110 -23.84 6.22 14.20
C ARG A 110 -23.23 7.49 14.78
N CYS A 111 -23.70 8.68 14.38
CA CYS A 111 -23.27 9.91 15.00
C CYS A 111 -23.55 9.85 16.51
N ALA A 112 -22.50 9.80 17.32
CA ALA A 112 -22.62 10.02 18.75
C ALA A 112 -22.85 11.53 18.96
N GLY A 113 -23.94 11.89 19.64
CA GLY A 113 -24.23 13.28 19.98
C GLY A 113 -23.09 13.91 20.79
N PRO A 114 -23.00 15.26 20.84
CA PRO A 114 -21.90 15.92 21.53
C PRO A 114 -21.85 15.46 22.99
N THR A 115 -20.72 14.88 23.38
CA THR A 115 -20.43 14.60 24.78
C THR A 115 -20.36 15.93 25.51
N ARG A 116 -21.22 16.10 26.53
CA ARG A 116 -21.27 17.32 27.32
C ARG A 116 -19.90 17.54 27.97
N CYS A 117 -19.20 18.59 27.56
CA CYS A 117 -17.93 18.98 28.17
C CYS A 117 -18.17 19.23 29.67
N SER A 118 -17.55 18.44 30.54
CA SER A 118 -17.64 18.67 31.98
C SER A 118 -16.97 20.00 32.30
N LYS A 119 -17.67 20.88 33.03
CA LYS A 119 -17.20 22.22 33.42
C LYS A 119 -16.10 22.17 34.50
N SER A 120 -15.09 21.33 34.35
CA SER A 120 -13.99 21.18 35.30
C SER A 120 -12.66 21.24 34.59
N PHE A 121 -12.37 22.38 33.96
CA PHE A 121 -11.00 22.76 33.60
C PHE A 121 -10.66 24.02 34.40
N PRO A 122 -9.74 23.96 35.40
CA PRO A 122 -9.37 25.13 36.16
C PRO A 122 -8.58 26.07 35.24
N ARG A 123 -9.06 27.31 35.09
CA ARG A 123 -8.30 28.39 34.44
C ARG A 123 -7.17 28.77 35.40
N LYS A 124 -5.92 28.50 35.02
CA LYS A 124 -4.78 29.16 35.66
C LYS A 124 -4.75 30.62 35.16
N PHE A 125 -4.85 31.56 36.09
CA PHE A 125 -4.45 32.95 35.89
C PHE A 125 -2.93 33.05 35.91
#